data_AF-A0A7W8JBR1-F1
#
_entry.id   AF-A0A7W8JBR1-F1
#
_cell.length_a   1.000
_cell.length_b   1.000
_cell.length_c   1.000
_cell.angle_alpha   90.00
_cell.angle_beta   90.00
_cell.angle_gamma   90.00
#
_symmetry.space_group_name_H-M   'P 1'
#
loop_
_entity.id
_entity.type
_entity.pdbx_description
1 polymer ?
#
loop_
_entity_poly.entity_id
_entity_poly.type
_entity_poly.pdbx_seq_one_letter_code
_entity_poly.pdbx_strand_id
1 'polypeptide(L)'
;MSFLYHRPSEYRTHMNKEGELNLQHRAWHQENGTYAFSHALGAVIIVIGILIALYPVKPELSALGSGLLILMSCTTLSFLISTPEAWVPALGDANHGFPYLSGVGRLIVKDFIMLAAAVATLADSAKAALSCRLRTSAF
;
A
#
# COMPACT_ATOMS: atom_id res chain seq x y z
N MET A 1 13.93 -8.08 1.18
CA MET A 1 13.95 -6.63 1.52
C MET A 1 15.28 -6.20 2.17
N SER A 2 16.42 -6.85 1.87
CA SER A 2 17.72 -6.47 2.46
C SER A 2 18.43 -5.32 1.72
N PHE A 3 17.98 -4.98 0.51
CA PHE A 3 18.66 -4.02 -0.35
C PHE A 3 18.36 -2.54 -0.02
N LEU A 4 17.26 -2.27 0.70
CA LEU A 4 16.78 -0.91 0.98
C LEU A 4 17.32 -0.32 2.29
N TYR A 5 17.95 -1.14 3.11
CA TYR A 5 18.44 -0.77 4.44
C TYR A 5 19.94 -1.00 4.52
N HIS A 6 20.63 -0.15 5.29
CA HIS A 6 22.06 -0.35 5.54
C HIS A 6 22.32 -1.57 6.44
N ARG A 7 21.41 -1.86 7.38
CA ARG A 7 21.50 -2.93 8.39
C ARG A 7 20.17 -3.70 8.54
N PRO A 8 19.79 -4.52 7.55
CA PRO A 8 18.48 -5.21 7.53
C PRO A 8 18.33 -6.31 8.60
N SER A 9 19.42 -6.96 9.01
CA SER A 9 19.41 -8.03 10.02
C SER A 9 19.05 -7.54 11.43
N GLU A 10 19.40 -6.29 11.75
CA GLU A 10 19.17 -5.65 13.06
C GLU A 10 17.80 -4.97 13.16
N TYR A 11 17.01 -4.94 12.08
CA TYR A 11 15.75 -4.20 12.07
C TYR A 11 14.74 -4.71 13.12
N ARG A 12 14.64 -6.04 13.29
CA ARG A 12 13.70 -6.64 14.25
C ARG A 12 14.01 -6.29 15.70
N THR A 13 15.28 -6.10 16.05
CA THR A 13 15.67 -5.75 17.43
C THR A 13 15.42 -4.29 17.77
N HIS A 14 15.27 -3.43 16.75
CA HIS A 14 15.03 -1.99 16.90
C HIS A 14 13.57 -1.59 16.66
N MET A 15 12.64 -2.55 16.54
CA MET A 15 11.20 -2.25 16.44
C MET A 15 10.64 -1.78 17.79
N ASN A 16 10.04 -0.59 17.80
CA ASN A 16 9.31 -0.06 18.96
C ASN A 16 7.88 -0.61 19.04
N LYS A 17 7.30 -0.61 20.24
CA LYS A 17 5.85 -0.77 20.39
C LYS A 17 5.14 0.44 19.78
N GLU A 18 3.92 0.22 19.30
CA GLU A 18 3.12 1.29 18.72
C GLU A 18 2.88 2.41 19.76
N GLY A 19 3.21 3.66 19.39
CA GLY A 19 3.13 4.82 20.29
C GLY A 19 4.33 5.04 21.23
N GLU A 20 5.31 4.15 21.25
CA GLU A 20 6.50 4.26 22.11
C GLU A 20 7.57 5.19 21.50
N LEU A 21 8.02 6.19 22.28
CA LEU A 21 9.13 7.07 21.92
C LEU A 21 10.44 6.55 22.52
N ASN A 22 11.22 5.82 21.72
CA ASN A 22 12.61 5.49 22.03
C ASN A 22 13.56 6.29 21.12
N LEU A 23 14.32 7.21 21.71
CA LEU A 23 15.22 8.12 20.98
C LEU A 23 16.41 7.37 20.36
N GLN A 24 16.91 6.32 21.00
CA GLN A 24 18.02 5.52 20.47
C GLN A 24 17.59 4.76 19.22
N HIS A 25 16.40 4.13 19.25
CA HIS A 25 15.86 3.43 18.08
C HIS A 25 15.56 4.41 16.93
N ARG A 26 15.07 5.62 17.24
CA ARG A 26 14.85 6.67 16.24
C ARG A 26 16.15 7.07 15.54
N ALA A 27 17.23 7.32 16.31
CA ALA A 27 18.54 7.65 15.74
C ALA A 27 19.05 6.50 14.85
N TRP A 28 18.92 5.25 15.32
CA TRP A 28 19.28 4.06 14.55
C TRP A 28 18.49 3.96 13.23
N HIS A 29 17.18 4.18 13.24
CA HIS A 29 16.36 4.18 12.02
C HIS A 29 16.74 5.30 11.03
N GLN A 30 17.21 6.43 11.54
CA GLN A 30 17.69 7.54 10.74
C GLN A 30 19.02 7.20 10.06
N GLU A 31 19.95 6.57 10.76
CA GLU A 31 21.20 6.06 10.17
C GLU A 31 20.95 4.89 9.20
N ASN A 32 20.01 4.00 9.53
CA ASN A 32 19.70 2.82 8.72
C ASN A 32 19.01 3.18 7.40
N GLY A 33 18.44 4.38 7.28
CA GLY A 33 17.71 4.85 6.10
C GLY A 33 16.24 4.42 6.05
N THR A 34 15.70 3.86 7.15
CA THR A 34 14.30 3.40 7.20
C THR A 34 13.32 4.55 6.93
N TYR A 35 13.59 5.74 7.46
CA TYR A 35 12.72 6.90 7.24
C TYR A 35 12.72 7.38 5.79
N ALA A 36 13.86 7.34 5.11
CA ALA A 36 13.94 7.73 3.70
C ALA A 36 13.03 6.83 2.84
N PHE A 37 13.07 5.52 3.07
CA PHE A 37 12.17 4.58 2.39
C PHE A 37 10.70 4.83 2.73
N SER A 38 10.38 5.05 4.01
CA SER A 38 9.01 5.34 4.45
C SER A 38 8.46 6.62 3.82
N HIS A 39 9.26 7.70 3.75
CA HIS A 39 8.87 8.95 3.11
C HIS A 39 8.68 8.79 1.59
N ALA A 40 9.57 8.06 0.92
CA ALA A 40 9.45 7.80 -0.51
C ALA A 40 8.17 7.00 -0.82
N LEU A 41 7.90 5.93 -0.06
CA LEU A 41 6.68 5.14 -0.22
C LEU A 41 5.43 5.97 0.06
N GLY A 42 5.44 6.80 1.12
CA GLY A 42 4.35 7.72 1.44
C GLY A 42 4.09 8.74 0.33
N ALA A 43 5.14 9.31 -0.25
CA ALA A 43 5.04 10.24 -1.36
C ALA A 43 4.40 9.58 -2.60
N VAL A 44 4.78 8.34 -2.92
CA VAL A 44 4.16 7.58 -4.02
C VAL A 44 2.67 7.37 -3.79
N ILE A 45 2.26 7.00 -2.57
CA ILE A 45 0.84 6.80 -2.23
C ILE A 45 0.06 8.11 -2.38
N ILE A 46 0.61 9.24 -1.93
CA ILE A 46 -0.01 10.56 -2.08
C ILE A 46 -0.17 10.92 -3.56
N VAL A 47 0.86 10.70 -4.38
CA VAL A 47 0.80 10.95 -5.83
C VAL A 47 -0.29 10.12 -6.49
N ILE A 48 -0.41 8.83 -6.15
CA ILE A 48 -1.49 7.96 -6.65
C ILE A 48 -2.86 8.54 -6.27
N GLY A 49 -3.03 8.97 -5.01
CA GLY A 49 -4.27 9.60 -4.55
C GLY A 49 -4.62 10.88 -5.32
N ILE A 50 -3.62 11.74 -5.58
CA ILE A 50 -3.79 12.96 -6.38
C ILE A 50 -4.19 12.61 -7.82
N LEU A 51 -3.54 11.62 -8.45
CA LEU A 51 -3.87 11.19 -9.81
C LEU A 51 -5.35 10.78 -9.93
N ILE A 52 -5.85 10.00 -8.97
CA ILE A 52 -7.27 9.59 -8.92
C ILE A 52 -8.17 10.81 -8.70
N ALA A 53 -7.81 11.71 -7.79
CA ALA A 53 -8.60 12.92 -7.50
C ALA A 53 -8.71 13.88 -8.70
N LEU A 54 -7.79 13.82 -9.66
CA LEU A 54 -7.82 14.61 -10.90
C LEU A 54 -8.86 14.14 -11.92
N TYR A 55 -9.67 13.12 -11.59
CA TYR A 55 -10.77 12.62 -12.44
C TYR A 55 -11.63 13.71 -13.09
N PRO A 56 -12.13 14.74 -12.38
CA PRO A 56 -13.01 15.75 -12.97
C PRO A 56 -12.34 16.61 -14.05
N VAL A 57 -11.01 16.75 -13.99
CA VAL A 57 -10.23 17.59 -14.92
C VAL A 57 -9.66 16.76 -16.06
N LYS A 58 -9.06 15.61 -15.75
CA LYS A 58 -8.44 14.70 -16.71
C LYS A 58 -8.72 13.24 -16.31
N PRO A 59 -9.80 12.63 -16.83
CA PRO A 59 -10.13 11.23 -16.57
C PRO A 59 -9.00 10.25 -16.90
N GLU A 60 -8.15 10.57 -17.88
CA GLU A 60 -6.99 9.75 -18.26
C GLU A 60 -5.94 9.64 -17.14
N LEU A 61 -5.70 10.73 -16.40
CA LEU A 61 -4.77 10.71 -15.25
C LEU A 61 -5.36 9.91 -14.09
N SER A 62 -6.67 10.01 -13.90
CA SER A 62 -7.39 9.18 -12.93
C SER A 62 -7.30 7.70 -13.29
N ALA A 63 -7.44 7.33 -14.57
CA ALA A 63 -7.27 5.95 -15.01
C ALA A 63 -5.86 5.42 -14.68
N LEU A 64 -4.81 6.22 -14.92
CA LEU A 64 -3.44 5.86 -14.54
C LEU A 64 -3.31 5.67 -13.02
N GLY A 65 -3.83 6.61 -12.23
CA GLY A 65 -3.83 6.53 -10.77
C GLY A 65 -4.55 5.27 -10.26
N SER A 66 -5.75 4.99 -10.78
CA SER A 66 -6.51 3.79 -10.43
C SER A 66 -5.78 2.50 -10.83
N GLY A 67 -5.11 2.48 -11.98
CA GLY A 67 -4.29 1.34 -12.40
C GLY A 67 -3.10 1.09 -11.45
N LEU A 68 -2.39 2.15 -11.06
CA LEU A 68 -1.30 2.07 -10.08
C LEU A 68 -1.80 1.61 -8.71
N LEU A 69 -2.99 2.07 -8.28
CA LEU A 69 -3.61 1.64 -7.04
C LEU A 69 -3.99 0.15 -7.07
N ILE A 70 -4.52 -0.37 -8.18
CA ILE A 70 -4.78 -1.80 -8.36
C ILE A 70 -3.49 -2.61 -8.18
N LEU A 71 -2.41 -2.21 -8.87
CA LEU A 71 -1.12 -2.90 -8.77
C LEU A 71 -0.58 -2.89 -7.33
N MET A 72 -0.68 -1.75 -6.65
CA MET A 72 -0.28 -1.61 -5.25
C MET A 72 -1.10 -2.52 -4.33
N SER A 73 -2.43 -2.49 -4.43
CA SER A 73 -3.33 -3.34 -3.65
C SER A 73 -3.12 -4.83 -3.90
N CYS A 74 -2.88 -5.24 -5.15
CA CYS A 74 -2.53 -6.64 -5.45
C CYS A 74 -1.20 -7.04 -4.81
N THR A 75 -0.20 -6.15 -4.84
CA THR A 75 1.11 -6.40 -4.22
C THR A 75 0.96 -6.56 -2.70
N THR A 76 0.23 -5.68 -2.03
CA THR A 76 0.04 -5.75 -0.58
C THR A 76 -0.81 -6.94 -0.16
N LEU A 77 -1.91 -7.24 -0.88
CA LEU A 77 -2.73 -8.42 -0.63
C LEU A 77 -1.94 -9.73 -0.81
N SER A 78 -0.96 -9.76 -1.73
CA SER A 78 -0.08 -10.92 -1.87
C SER A 78 0.71 -11.25 -0.59
N PHE A 79 0.91 -10.28 0.32
CA PHE A 79 1.57 -10.51 1.61
C PHE A 79 0.74 -11.35 2.57
N LEU A 80 -0.60 -11.38 2.45
CA LEU A 80 -1.41 -12.31 3.24
C LEU A 80 -1.05 -13.78 2.96
N ILE A 81 -0.62 -14.08 1.75
CA ILE A 81 -0.28 -15.45 1.33
C ILE A 81 1.22 -15.71 1.51
N SER A 82 2.06 -14.75 1.11
CA SER A 82 3.52 -14.92 1.09
C SER A 82 4.21 -14.65 2.42
N THR A 83 3.56 -13.97 3.37
CA THR A 83 4.18 -13.52 4.62
C THR A 83 3.48 -14.16 5.83
N PRO A 84 4.10 -15.15 6.50
CA PRO A 84 3.52 -15.81 7.68
C PRO A 84 3.18 -14.83 8.82
N GLU A 85 3.93 -13.73 8.94
CA GLU A 85 3.72 -12.69 9.94
C GLU A 85 2.39 -11.94 9.80
N ALA A 86 1.68 -12.09 8.68
CA ALA A 86 0.31 -11.59 8.52
C ALA A 86 -0.69 -12.33 9.42
N TRP A 87 -0.37 -13.56 9.83
CA TRP A 87 -1.21 -14.41 10.67
C TRP A 87 -0.69 -14.43 12.11
N VAL A 88 -1.56 -14.75 13.08
CA VAL A 88 -1.14 -14.90 14.48
C VAL A 88 -0.16 -16.08 14.59
N PRO A 89 1.06 -15.86 15.13
CA PRO A 89 2.06 -16.92 15.25
C PRO A 89 1.68 -17.96 16.30
N ALA A 90 2.09 -19.21 16.07
CA ALA A 90 1.84 -20.33 16.97
C ALA A 90 2.79 -20.29 18.19
N LEU A 91 2.49 -19.40 19.16
CA LEU A 91 3.29 -19.23 20.38
C LEU A 91 2.79 -20.08 21.57
N GLY A 92 1.93 -21.08 21.31
CA GLY A 92 1.40 -22.00 22.33
C GLY A 92 -0.09 -21.82 22.69
N ASP A 93 -0.78 -20.82 22.10
CA ASP A 93 -2.24 -20.72 22.15
C ASP A 93 -2.88 -21.59 21.06
N ALA A 94 -4.12 -22.05 21.25
CA ALA A 94 -4.89 -22.80 20.25
C ALA A 94 -5.40 -21.92 19.10
N ASN A 95 -5.52 -20.61 19.31
CA ASN A 95 -5.99 -19.64 18.32
C ASN A 95 -4.82 -19.03 17.53
N HIS A 96 -4.26 -19.78 16.60
CA HIS A 96 -3.15 -19.32 15.76
C HIS A 96 -3.36 -19.66 14.27
N GLY A 97 -2.61 -19.01 13.38
CA GLY A 97 -2.73 -19.23 11.94
C GLY A 97 -4.05 -18.71 11.36
N PHE A 98 -4.44 -19.22 10.18
CA PHE A 98 -5.71 -18.86 9.55
C PHE A 98 -6.90 -19.32 10.40
N PRO A 99 -7.93 -18.49 10.67
CA PRO A 99 -8.22 -17.16 10.10
C PRO A 99 -7.79 -15.96 10.96
N TYR A 100 -6.92 -16.14 11.95
CA TYR A 100 -6.53 -15.10 12.91
C TYR A 100 -5.47 -14.16 12.34
N LEU A 101 -5.84 -12.88 12.19
CA LEU A 101 -4.96 -11.84 11.65
C LEU A 101 -4.12 -11.16 12.73
N SER A 102 -2.81 -11.08 12.48
CA SER A 102 -1.91 -10.26 13.29
C SER A 102 -2.22 -8.77 13.10
N GLY A 103 -1.56 -7.89 13.86
CA GLY A 103 -1.65 -6.43 13.64
C GLY A 103 -1.31 -6.04 12.20
N VAL A 104 -0.28 -6.68 11.63
CA VAL A 104 0.15 -6.48 10.24
C VAL A 104 -0.90 -7.01 9.26
N GLY A 105 -1.45 -8.21 9.51
CA GLY A 105 -2.50 -8.78 8.66
C GLY A 105 -3.75 -7.90 8.57
N ARG A 106 -4.17 -7.30 9.70
CA ARG A 106 -5.31 -6.37 9.73
C ARG A 106 -5.08 -5.13 8.87
N LEU A 107 -3.84 -4.61 8.84
CA LEU A 107 -3.49 -3.47 7.99
C LEU A 107 -3.51 -3.81 6.51
N ILE A 108 -3.27 -5.06 6.12
CA ILE A 108 -3.27 -5.49 4.71
C ILE A 108 -4.71 -5.70 4.21
N VAL A 109 -5.59 -6.26 5.02
CA VAL A 109 -6.97 -6.59 4.61
C VAL A 109 -7.76 -5.36 4.12
N LYS A 110 -7.46 -4.15 4.63
CA LYS A 110 -8.10 -2.91 4.16
C LYS A 110 -7.94 -2.70 2.64
N ASP A 111 -6.88 -3.24 2.05
CA ASP A 111 -6.53 -3.00 0.66
C ASP A 111 -7.52 -3.68 -0.32
N PHE A 112 -8.36 -4.62 0.15
CA PHE A 112 -9.51 -5.11 -0.62
C PHE A 112 -10.49 -4.01 -0.98
N ILE A 113 -10.78 -3.11 -0.03
CA ILE A 113 -11.69 -1.98 -0.25
C ILE A 113 -11.08 -1.01 -1.25
N MET A 114 -9.77 -0.76 -1.13
CA MET A 114 -9.03 0.10 -2.06
C MET A 114 -8.99 -0.50 -3.46
N LEU A 115 -8.80 -1.82 -3.59
CA LEU A 115 -8.84 -2.53 -4.87
C LEU A 115 -10.21 -2.39 -5.55
N ALA A 116 -11.29 -2.61 -4.80
CA ALA A 116 -12.65 -2.49 -5.33
C ALA A 116 -12.93 -1.05 -5.81
N ALA A 117 -12.55 -0.04 -5.01
CA ALA A 117 -12.70 1.36 -5.38
C ALA A 117 -11.84 1.74 -6.62
N ALA A 118 -10.63 1.20 -6.71
CA ALA A 118 -9.74 1.42 -7.85
C ALA A 118 -10.32 0.85 -9.15
N VAL A 119 -10.91 -0.35 -9.11
CA VAL A 119 -11.59 -0.96 -10.26
C VAL A 119 -12.78 -0.10 -10.71
N ALA A 120 -13.60 0.38 -9.75
CA ALA A 120 -14.75 1.23 -10.07
C ALA A 120 -14.32 2.57 -10.72
N THR A 121 -13.35 3.26 -10.12
CA THR A 121 -12.83 4.54 -10.64
C THR A 121 -12.14 4.39 -12.00
N LEU A 122 -11.46 3.26 -12.25
CA LEU A 122 -10.89 2.94 -13.55
C LEU A 122 -12.00 2.74 -14.61
N ALA A 123 -13.05 2.00 -14.27
CA ALA A 123 -14.18 1.78 -15.16
C ALA A 123 -14.89 3.10 -15.53
N ASP A 124 -15.07 4.01 -14.56
CA ASP A 124 -15.68 5.31 -14.82
C ASP A 124 -14.78 6.21 -15.67
N SER A 125 -13.46 6.18 -15.43
CA SER A 125 -12.47 6.86 -16.28
C SER A 125 -12.49 6.34 -17.72
N ALA A 126 -12.62 5.03 -17.90
CA ALA A 126 -12.73 4.40 -19.23
C ALA A 126 -14.02 4.81 -19.97
N LYS A 127 -15.16 4.86 -19.26
CA LYS A 127 -16.42 5.36 -19.83
C LYS A 127 -16.29 6.81 -20.28
N ALA A 128 -15.70 7.68 -19.45
CA ALA A 128 -15.49 9.08 -19.79
C ALA A 128 -14.59 9.25 -21.03
N ALA A 129 -13.52 8.47 -21.14
CA ALA A 129 -12.64 8.46 -22.31
C ALA A 129 -13.38 8.02 -23.59
N LEU A 130 -14.21 6.96 -23.50
CA LEU A 130 -15.01 6.50 -24.62
C LEU A 130 -16.04 7.54 -25.08
N SER A 131 -16.76 8.17 -24.14
CA SER A 131 -17.72 9.23 -24.45
C SER A 131 -17.07 10.45 -25.09
N CYS A 132 -15.85 10.82 -24.67
CA CYS A 132 -15.07 11.88 -25.29
C CYS A 132 -14.73 11.53 -26.75
N ARG A 133 -14.22 10.32 -26.99
CA ARG A 133 -13.87 9.83 -28.34
C ARG A 133 -15.07 9.86 -29.29
N LEU A 134 -16.21 9.36 -28.85
CA LEU A 134 -17.45 9.35 -29.65
C LEU A 134 -17.90 10.76 -30.05
N ARG A 135 -17.70 11.74 -29.16
CA ARG A 135 -18.02 13.15 -29.44
C ARG A 135 -17.08 13.75 -30.49
N THR A 136 -15.79 13.43 -30.45
CA THR A 136 -14.82 13.90 -31.46
C THR A 136 -15.00 13.28 -32.84
N SER A 137 -15.53 12.06 -32.96
CA SER A 137 -15.80 11.39 -34.24
C SER A 137 -17.10 11.81 -34.92
N ALA A 138 -17.94 12.61 -34.24
CA ALA A 138 -19.23 13.07 -34.75
C ALA A 138 -19.18 14.46 -35.40
N PHE A 139 -17.98 15.05 -35.52
CA PHE A 139 -17.67 16.30 -36.24
C PHE A 139 -16.67 16.00 -37.35
#